data_AF-A0A3B0T0U0-F1
#
_entry.id   AF-A0A3B0T0U0-F1
#
_cell.length_a   1.000
_cell.length_b   1.000
_cell.length_c   1.000
_cell.angle_alpha   90.00
_cell.angle_beta   90.00
_cell.angle_gamma   90.00
#
_symmetry.space_group_name_H-M   'P 1'
#
loop_
_entity.id
_entity.type
_entity.pdbx_description
1 polymer ?
#
loop_
_entity_poly.entity_id
_entity_poly.type
_entity_poly.pdbx_seq_one_letter_code
_entity_poly.pdbx_strand_id
1 'polypeptide(L)'
;GRGAVWQSVIEPCIHQNHVFAIRPYSIEPEWLDLLTRASYAKFHFFRVAKQSTNLASISSTNIKETPLVIPPVKERIEIMEYVFYKIDMFKEAEVKCLSQISLLQERRTALISAAVTGKIDVRNWVAPAHPCARDISASDQTQKVTVA
;
A
#
# COMPACT_ATOMS: atom_id res chain seq x y z
N GLY A 1 0.92 8.44 -9.74
CA GLY A 1 1.07 7.24 -10.60
C GLY A 1 1.73 6.11 -9.83
N ARG A 2 1.94 4.96 -10.46
CA ARG A 2 2.77 3.88 -9.92
C ARG A 2 4.12 3.94 -10.63
N GLY A 3 5.22 3.98 -9.87
CA GLY A 3 6.59 3.97 -10.37
C GLY A 3 7.30 2.67 -10.00
N ALA A 4 8.20 2.22 -10.87
CA ALA A 4 9.06 1.06 -10.65
C ALA A 4 10.39 1.25 -11.39
N VAL A 5 11.46 0.68 -10.83
CA VAL A 5 12.78 0.60 -11.47
C VAL A 5 12.83 -0.67 -12.32
N TRP A 6 13.13 -0.52 -13.61
CA TRP A 6 13.31 -1.64 -14.52
C TRP A 6 14.81 -1.97 -14.66
N GLN A 7 15.17 -3.24 -14.46
CA GLN A 7 16.56 -3.73 -14.45
C GLN A 7 17.02 -4.36 -15.77
N SER A 8 16.35 -4.06 -16.89
CA SER A 8 16.73 -4.57 -18.22
C SER A 8 16.81 -6.10 -18.32
N VAL A 9 15.86 -6.81 -17.70
CA VAL A 9 15.83 -8.29 -17.68
C VAL A 9 15.60 -8.89 -19.08
N ILE A 10 14.98 -8.13 -19.99
CA ILE A 10 14.67 -8.57 -21.36
C ILE A 10 15.20 -7.51 -22.34
N GLU A 11 15.85 -7.95 -23.42
CA GLU A 11 16.39 -7.07 -24.47
C GLU A 11 16.08 -7.64 -25.89
N PRO A 12 15.44 -6.88 -26.80
CA PRO A 12 14.92 -5.51 -26.62
C PRO A 12 13.56 -5.46 -25.88
N CYS A 13 13.40 -4.48 -24.98
CA CYS A 13 12.14 -4.24 -24.26
C CYS A 13 11.39 -3.02 -24.81
N ILE A 14 10.13 -3.23 -25.21
CA ILE A 14 9.20 -2.17 -25.60
C ILE A 14 8.12 -1.99 -24.52
N HIS A 15 7.64 -0.77 -24.32
CA HIS A 15 6.57 -0.46 -23.37
C HIS A 15 5.37 0.18 -24.06
N GLN A 16 4.20 0.10 -23.43
CA GLN A 16 2.96 0.73 -23.91
C GLN A 16 3.05 2.27 -23.92
N ASN A 17 2.22 2.92 -24.73
CA ASN A 17 2.19 4.39 -24.89
C ASN A 17 1.87 5.16 -23.59
N HIS A 18 1.21 4.52 -22.63
CA HIS A 18 0.83 5.13 -21.35
C HIS A 18 1.83 4.84 -20.22
N VAL A 19 2.97 4.26 -20.55
CA VAL A 19 4.10 4.05 -19.63
C VAL A 19 5.20 5.03 -20.01
N PHE A 20 5.61 5.87 -19.06
CA PHE A 20 6.75 6.76 -19.25
C PHE A 20 8.02 6.08 -18.75
N ALA A 21 9.00 5.92 -19.64
CA ALA A 21 10.34 5.48 -19.29
C ALA A 21 11.22 6.70 -18.97
N ILE A 22 11.71 6.78 -17.74
CA ILE A 22 12.64 7.83 -17.29
C ILE A 22 14.02 7.18 -17.13
N ARG A 23 15.04 7.76 -17.76
CA ARG A 23 16.43 7.32 -17.66
C ARG A 23 17.24 8.38 -16.91
N PRO A 24 17.47 8.22 -15.59
CA PRO A 24 18.31 9.14 -14.85
C PRO A 24 19.78 8.99 -15.26
N TYR A 25 20.55 10.09 -15.19
CA TYR A 25 21.99 10.09 -15.49
C TYR A 25 22.85 10.30 -14.24
N SER A 26 22.50 11.30 -13.42
CA SER A 26 23.31 11.72 -12.25
C SER A 26 22.73 11.31 -10.90
N ILE A 27 21.62 10.56 -10.88
CA ILE A 27 20.92 10.16 -9.67
C ILE A 27 20.59 8.67 -9.75
N GLU A 28 20.52 8.04 -8.58
CA GLU A 28 20.15 6.64 -8.43
C GLU A 28 18.67 6.48 -8.84
N PRO A 29 18.32 5.50 -9.71
CA PRO A 29 16.94 5.30 -10.14
C PRO A 29 16.01 4.94 -8.97
N GLU A 30 16.52 4.24 -7.97
CA GLU A 30 15.82 3.90 -6.74
C GLU A 30 15.49 5.14 -5.90
N TRP A 31 16.38 6.15 -5.88
CA TRP A 31 16.09 7.43 -5.21
C TRP A 31 14.91 8.13 -5.89
N LEU A 32 14.94 8.22 -7.22
CA LEU A 32 13.85 8.82 -7.98
C LEU A 32 12.52 8.09 -7.75
N ASP A 33 12.56 6.76 -7.76
CA ASP A 33 11.41 5.91 -7.48
C ASP A 33 10.85 6.15 -6.06
N LEU A 34 11.71 6.27 -5.05
CA LEU A 34 11.31 6.64 -3.69
C LEU A 34 10.67 8.04 -3.63
N LEU A 35 11.30 9.04 -4.25
CA LEU A 35 10.79 10.41 -4.27
C LEU A 35 9.42 10.51 -4.92
N THR A 36 9.20 9.85 -6.07
CA THR A 36 7.91 9.89 -6.77
C THR A 36 6.77 9.27 -5.95
N ARG A 37 7.11 8.39 -4.99
CA ARG A 37 6.15 7.83 -4.03
C ARG A 37 5.94 8.68 -2.78
N ALA A 38 6.83 9.64 -2.51
CA ALA A 38 6.71 10.54 -1.37
C ALA A 38 5.42 11.38 -1.48
N SER A 39 4.87 11.75 -0.31
CA SER A 39 3.58 12.43 -0.23
C SER A 39 3.53 13.73 -1.01
N TYR A 40 4.60 14.53 -0.95
CA TYR A 40 4.65 15.82 -1.63
C TYR A 40 4.69 15.67 -3.16
N ALA A 41 5.43 14.68 -3.68
CA ALA A 41 5.50 14.42 -5.12
C ALA A 41 4.17 13.85 -5.63
N LYS A 42 3.57 12.93 -4.87
CA LYS A 42 2.20 12.45 -5.14
C LYS A 42 1.21 13.60 -5.16
N PHE A 43 1.26 14.51 -4.19
CA PHE A 43 0.41 15.68 -4.13
C PHE A 43 0.60 16.58 -5.36
N HIS A 44 1.85 16.83 -5.77
CA HIS A 44 2.15 17.54 -7.00
C HIS A 44 1.50 16.85 -8.21
N PHE A 45 1.69 15.54 -8.37
CA PHE A 45 1.06 14.77 -9.44
C PHE A 45 -0.46 14.84 -9.44
N PHE A 46 -1.10 14.74 -8.27
CA PHE A 46 -2.55 14.88 -8.16
C PHE A 46 -3.03 16.26 -8.59
N ARG A 47 -2.27 17.31 -8.28
CA ARG A 47 -2.60 18.69 -8.63
C ARG A 47 -2.47 18.98 -10.13
N VAL A 48 -1.44 18.43 -10.77
CA VAL A 48 -1.15 18.70 -12.19
C VAL A 48 -1.76 17.67 -13.15
N ALA A 49 -2.27 16.55 -12.64
CA ALA A 49 -2.96 15.56 -13.45
C ALA A 49 -4.28 16.13 -13.98
N LYS A 50 -4.57 15.84 -15.25
CA LYS A 50 -5.87 16.15 -15.85
C LYS A 50 -6.77 14.94 -15.66
N GLN A 51 -7.86 15.12 -14.93
CA GLN A 51 -8.88 14.10 -14.74
C GLN A 51 -10.07 14.38 -15.64
N SER A 52 -10.35 13.47 -16.58
CA SER A 52 -11.65 13.34 -17.22
C SER A 52 -12.51 12.32 -16.45
N THR A 53 -13.79 12.21 -16.81
CA THR A 53 -14.77 11.34 -16.13
C THR A 53 -14.31 9.88 -15.96
N ASN A 54 -13.51 9.33 -16.89
CA ASN A 54 -13.03 7.95 -16.84
C ASN A 54 -11.51 7.80 -16.91
N LEU A 55 -10.74 8.89 -17.03
CA LEU A 55 -9.29 8.82 -17.19
C LEU A 55 -8.58 9.96 -16.47
N ALA A 56 -7.67 9.62 -15.56
CA ALA A 56 -6.67 10.54 -15.07
C ALA A 56 -5.38 10.33 -15.88
N SER A 57 -4.92 11.38 -16.57
CA SER A 57 -3.65 11.33 -17.31
C SER A 57 -2.73 12.47 -16.88
N ILE A 58 -1.43 12.22 -16.97
CA ILE A 58 -0.37 13.19 -16.72
C ILE A 58 0.50 13.29 -17.96
N SER A 59 0.87 14.50 -18.35
CA SER A 59 1.77 14.73 -19.48
C SER A 59 3.22 14.46 -19.08
N SER A 60 4.07 14.15 -20.07
CA SER A 60 5.51 14.04 -19.85
C SER A 60 6.13 15.34 -19.35
N THR A 61 5.61 16.50 -19.77
CA THR A 61 6.04 17.82 -19.28
C THR A 61 5.80 17.97 -17.78
N ASN A 62 4.61 17.63 -17.30
CA ASN A 62 4.27 17.74 -15.88
C ASN A 62 5.14 16.81 -15.01
N ILE A 63 5.52 15.64 -15.55
CA ILE A 63 6.46 14.74 -14.85
C ILE A 63 7.85 15.38 -14.75
N LYS A 64 8.35 16.04 -15.80
CA LYS A 64 9.65 16.71 -15.80
C LYS A 64 9.71 17.93 -14.88
N GLU A 65 8.58 18.61 -14.67
CA GLU A 65 8.45 19.77 -13.79
C GLU A 65 8.24 19.40 -12.31
N THR A 66 8.26 18.11 -11.98
CA THR A 66 8.08 17.67 -10.60
C THR A 66 9.25 18.15 -9.74
N PRO A 67 8.99 18.80 -8.59
CA PRO A 67 10.07 19.27 -7.72
C PRO A 67 10.79 18.06 -7.12
N LEU A 68 12.08 17.89 -7.44
CA LEU A 68 12.92 16.81 -6.92
C LEU A 68 13.85 17.35 -5.84
N VAL A 69 13.87 16.67 -4.69
CA VAL A 69 14.82 16.96 -3.61
C VAL A 69 16.00 16.02 -3.77
N ILE A 70 17.19 16.58 -4.02
CA ILE A 70 18.40 15.81 -4.29
C ILE A 70 19.47 16.23 -3.28
N PRO A 71 19.51 15.61 -2.09
CA PRO A 71 20.57 15.87 -1.11
C PRO A 71 21.90 15.24 -1.57
N PRO A 72 23.01 15.48 -0.85
CA PRO A 72 24.31 14.87 -1.18
C PRO A 72 24.25 13.34 -1.23
N VAL A 73 25.10 12.73 -2.06
CA VAL A 73 25.12 11.29 -2.33
C VAL A 73 25.13 10.46 -1.04
N LYS A 74 25.96 10.85 -0.07
CA LYS A 74 26.08 10.13 1.21
C LYS A 74 24.74 10.09 1.97
N GLU A 75 24.06 11.22 2.06
CA GLU A 75 22.76 11.32 2.74
C GLU A 75 21.68 10.52 1.99
N ARG A 76 21.71 10.52 0.65
CA ARG A 76 20.78 9.68 -0.14
C ARG A 76 20.95 8.20 0.16
N ILE A 77 22.19 7.71 0.21
CA ILE A 77 22.49 6.31 0.52
C ILE A 77 21.95 5.94 1.91
N GLU A 78 22.28 6.74 2.93
CA GLU A 78 21.83 6.50 4.30
C GLU A 78 20.30 6.45 4.42
N ILE A 79 19.60 7.40 3.75
CA ILE A 79 18.14 7.42 3.73
C ILE A 79 17.57 6.19 3.00
N MET A 80 18.14 5.83 1.85
CA MET A 80 17.69 4.68 1.07
C MET A 80 17.83 3.38 1.84
N GLU A 81 19.00 3.15 2.47
CA GLU A 81 19.24 1.96 3.30
C GLU A 81 18.21 1.85 4.43
N TYR A 82 17.97 2.95 5.14
CA TYR A 82 16.97 2.98 6.22
C TYR A 82 15.55 2.66 5.70
N VAL A 83 15.15 3.27 4.59
CA VAL A 83 13.81 3.09 4.02
C VAL A 83 13.63 1.66 3.49
N PHE A 84 14.61 1.12 2.76
CA PHE A 84 14.53 -0.25 2.26
C PHE A 84 14.48 -1.26 3.40
N TYR A 85 15.30 -1.07 4.43
CA TYR A 85 15.24 -1.88 5.64
C TYR A 85 13.82 -1.90 6.26
N LYS A 86 13.18 -0.73 6.40
CA LYS A 86 11.80 -0.65 6.92
C LYS A 86 10.78 -1.30 5.99
N ILE A 87 10.90 -1.11 4.69
CA ILE A 87 10.02 -1.72 3.69
C ILE A 87 10.10 -3.25 3.80
N ASP A 88 11.30 -3.81 3.90
CA ASP A 88 11.49 -5.26 3.98
C ASP A 88 10.97 -5.82 5.29
N MET A 89 11.16 -5.13 6.42
CA MET A 89 10.51 -5.49 7.69
C MET A 89 8.98 -5.56 7.55
N PHE A 90 8.35 -4.61 6.87
CA PHE A 90 6.90 -4.61 6.66
C PHE A 90 6.44 -5.74 5.74
N LYS A 91 7.20 -6.03 4.67
CA LYS A 91 6.92 -7.17 3.78
C LYS A 91 6.97 -8.49 4.55
N GLU A 92 7.97 -8.68 5.41
CA GLU A 92 8.06 -9.90 6.23
C GLU A 92 6.86 -10.05 7.17
N ALA A 93 6.42 -8.95 7.79
CA ALA A 93 5.23 -8.95 8.64
C ALA A 93 3.97 -9.28 7.84
N GLU A 94 3.82 -8.72 6.64
CA GLU A 94 2.70 -8.99 5.73
C GLU A 94 2.65 -10.49 5.36
N VAL A 95 3.78 -11.08 4.96
CA VAL A 95 3.87 -12.51 4.64
C VAL A 95 3.45 -13.38 5.83
N LYS A 96 3.89 -13.05 7.04
CA LYS A 96 3.50 -13.78 8.26
C LYS A 96 2.00 -13.68 8.50
N CYS A 97 1.41 -12.49 8.40
CA CYS A 97 -0.04 -12.30 8.55
C CYS A 97 -0.84 -13.10 7.52
N LEU A 98 -0.42 -13.09 6.25
CA LEU A 98 -1.09 -13.85 5.19
C LEU A 98 -1.01 -15.37 5.44
N SER A 99 0.15 -15.85 5.91
CA SER A 99 0.30 -17.27 6.27
C SER A 99 -0.60 -17.69 7.43
N GLN A 100 -0.76 -16.84 8.45
CA GLN A 100 -1.67 -17.07 9.57
C GLN A 100 -3.13 -17.11 9.13
N ILE A 101 -3.54 -16.20 8.24
CA ILE A 101 -4.90 -16.20 7.67
C ILE A 101 -5.17 -17.53 6.96
N SER A 102 -4.23 -17.99 6.13
CA SER A 102 -4.35 -19.27 5.42
C SER A 102 -4.48 -20.45 6.40
N LEU A 103 -3.64 -20.52 7.43
CA LEU A 103 -3.69 -21.58 8.44
C LEU A 103 -5.01 -21.58 9.23
N LEU A 104 -5.54 -20.40 9.55
CA LEU A 104 -6.84 -20.27 10.23
C LEU A 104 -8.00 -20.73 9.34
N GLN A 105 -7.94 -20.47 8.04
CA GLN A 105 -8.94 -20.94 7.07
C GLN A 105 -8.89 -22.47 6.92
N GLU A 106 -7.70 -23.05 6.83
CA GLU A 106 -7.50 -24.50 6.81
C GLU A 106 -8.04 -25.14 8.09
N ARG A 107 -7.64 -24.60 9.25
CA ARG A 107 -8.11 -25.09 10.56
C ARG A 107 -9.62 -25.00 10.69
N ARG A 108 -10.24 -23.90 10.24
CA ARG A 108 -11.71 -23.76 10.22
C ARG A 108 -12.35 -24.87 9.39
N THR A 109 -11.81 -25.13 8.20
CA THR A 109 -12.33 -26.17 7.29
C THR A 109 -12.19 -27.55 7.91
N ALA A 110 -11.03 -27.87 8.50
CA ALA A 110 -10.78 -29.13 9.19
C ALA A 110 -11.70 -29.33 10.40
N LEU A 111 -11.93 -28.28 11.21
CA LEU A 111 -12.84 -28.32 12.35
C LEU A 111 -14.29 -28.57 11.93
N ILE A 112 -14.76 -27.89 10.88
CA ILE A 112 -16.10 -28.13 10.31
C ILE A 112 -16.20 -29.57 9.82
N SER A 113 -15.21 -30.04 9.05
CA SER A 113 -15.18 -31.42 8.57
C SER A 113 -15.20 -32.44 9.72
N ALA A 114 -14.42 -32.21 10.77
CA ALA A 114 -14.38 -33.08 11.94
C ALA A 114 -15.71 -33.07 12.72
N ALA A 115 -16.38 -31.93 12.84
CA ALA A 115 -17.70 -31.84 13.47
C ALA A 115 -18.78 -32.57 12.65
N VAL A 116 -18.81 -32.33 11.33
CA VAL A 116 -19.82 -32.94 10.43
C VAL A 116 -19.61 -34.45 10.27
N THR A 117 -18.37 -34.92 10.31
CA THR A 117 -18.05 -36.37 10.29
C THR A 117 -18.19 -37.04 11.66
N GLY A 118 -18.63 -36.32 12.70
CA GLY A 118 -18.84 -36.86 14.04
C GLY A 118 -17.56 -37.16 14.81
N LYS A 119 -16.39 -36.74 14.31
CA LYS A 119 -15.11 -36.84 15.04
C LYS A 119 -15.05 -35.85 16.22
N ILE A 120 -15.84 -34.78 16.19
CA ILE A 120 -16.02 -33.83 17.28
C ILE A 120 -17.52 -33.75 17.61
N ASP A 121 -17.90 -34.04 18.87
CA ASP A 121 -19.28 -33.92 19.34
C ASP A 121 -19.59 -32.48 19.78
N VAL A 122 -20.57 -31.86 19.13
CA VAL A 122 -20.97 -30.47 19.34
C VAL A 122 -22.37 -30.31 19.93
N ARG A 123 -23.04 -31.41 20.30
CA ARG A 123 -24.48 -31.40 20.67
C ARG A 123 -24.82 -30.59 21.92
N ASN A 124 -23.88 -30.49 22.87
CA ASN A 124 -24.04 -29.71 24.12
C ASN A 124 -23.07 -28.52 24.19
N TRP A 125 -22.53 -28.08 23.04
CA TRP A 125 -21.54 -27.02 23.03
C TRP A 125 -22.19 -25.64 23.12
N VAL A 126 -21.71 -24.82 24.06
CA VAL A 126 -22.15 -23.43 24.25
C VAL A 126 -20.97 -22.50 23.98
N ALA A 127 -21.19 -21.47 23.16
CA ALA A 127 -20.14 -20.50 22.83
C ALA A 127 -19.68 -19.73 24.09
N PRO A 128 -18.37 -19.55 24.31
CA PRO A 128 -17.87 -18.68 25.38
C PRO A 128 -18.41 -17.26 25.23
N ALA A 129 -18.86 -16.64 26.32
CA ALA A 129 -19.32 -15.25 26.30
C ALA A 129 -18.16 -14.32 25.90
N HIS A 130 -18.30 -13.64 24.76
CA HIS A 130 -17.36 -12.60 24.36
C HIS A 130 -17.60 -11.34 25.21
N PRO A 131 -16.58 -10.76 25.87
CA PRO A 131 -16.72 -9.46 26.51
C PRO A 131 -16.89 -8.38 25.43
N CYS A 132 -18.13 -7.94 25.26
CA CYS A 132 -18.57 -6.64 24.75
C CYS A 132 -17.82 -6.07 23.53
N ALA A 133 -18.37 -6.29 22.34
CA ALA A 133 -18.33 -5.26 21.30
C ALA A 133 -19.26 -4.13 21.77
N ARG A 134 -18.71 -2.93 22.00
CA ARG A 134 -19.54 -1.75 22.28
C ARG A 134 -20.31 -1.40 21.02
N ASP A 135 -21.63 -1.55 21.07
CA ASP A 135 -22.54 -0.95 20.11
C ASP A 135 -22.37 0.57 20.20
N ILE A 136 -21.70 1.17 19.21
CA ILE A 136 -21.79 2.61 18.96
C ILE A 136 -23.09 2.81 18.17
N SER A 137 -24.23 2.75 18.88
CA SER A 137 -25.49 3.25 18.34
C SER A 137 -25.57 4.76 18.56
N ALA A 138 -25.95 5.44 17.49
CA ALA A 138 -25.96 6.88 17.35
C ALA A 138 -26.81 7.60 18.42
N SER A 139 -26.26 8.68 18.97
CA SER A 139 -27.04 9.80 19.48
C SER A 139 -26.56 11.07 18.78
N ASP A 140 -27.21 11.37 17.66
CA ASP A 140 -27.18 12.67 17.01
C ASP A 140 -27.90 13.67 17.94
N GLN A 141 -27.13 14.52 18.62
CA GLN A 141 -27.64 15.75 19.22
C GLN A 141 -26.77 16.92 18.75
N THR A 142 -27.34 17.62 17.79
CA THR A 142 -26.89 18.90 17.26
C THR A 142 -26.95 19.95 18.38
N GLN A 143 -25.81 20.30 18.98
CA GLN A 143 -25.72 21.48 19.84
C GLN A 143 -25.14 22.63 19.01
N LYS A 144 -26.03 23.55 18.61
CA LYS A 144 -25.68 24.84 18.02
C LYS A 144 -24.79 25.60 19.01
N VAL A 145 -23.54 25.87 18.62
CA VAL A 145 -22.68 26.83 19.30
C VAL A 145 -22.77 28.13 18.52
N THR A 146 -23.56 29.06 19.06
CA THR A 146 -23.52 30.49 18.72
C THR A 146 -22.42 31.12 19.56
N VAL A 147 -21.44 31.78 18.92
CA VAL A 147 -20.57 32.74 19.60
C VAL A 147 -20.60 34.04 18.79
N ALA A 148 -20.81 35.12 19.52
CA ALA A 148 -20.89 36.51 19.08
C ALA A 148 -19.53 37.08 18.64
#